data_AF-A0A412XAP9-F1
#
_entry.id   AF-A0A412XAP9-F1
#
_cell.length_a   1.000
_cell.length_b   1.000
_cell.length_c   1.000
_cell.angle_alpha   90.00
_cell.angle_beta   90.00
_cell.angle_gamma   90.00
#
_symmetry.space_group_name_H-M   'P 1'
#
loop_
_entity.id
_entity.type
_entity.pdbx_description
1 polymer ?
#
loop_
_entity_poly.entity_id
_entity_poly.type
_entity_poly.pdbx_seq_one_letter_code
_entity_poly.pdbx_strand_id
1 'polypeptide(L)'
;MDDNKKETLVWDNIPEWAIFSLEYGIEEELFLTDEDKDLITRFITENFPNGYTMSVDWESYNEFDRYPAFGKPCKTYTVKFCNL
;
A
#
# COMPACT_ATOMS: atom_id res chain seq x y z
N MET A 1 -19.88 24.75 2.22
CA MET A 1 -19.66 23.73 1.19
C MET A 1 -18.17 23.53 1.19
N ASP A 2 -17.69 22.61 2.02
CA ASP A 2 -16.26 22.32 2.08
C ASP A 2 -15.95 21.34 0.96
N ASP A 3 -15.13 21.82 0.03
CA ASP A 3 -14.59 21.05 -1.08
C ASP A 3 -13.82 19.86 -0.50
N ASN A 4 -14.39 18.67 -0.63
CA ASN A 4 -13.77 17.37 -0.40
C ASN A 4 -12.51 17.24 -1.27
N LYS A 5 -11.42 17.89 -0.85
CA LYS A 5 -10.13 17.80 -1.53
C LYS A 5 -9.57 16.44 -1.14
N LYS A 6 -9.85 15.42 -1.97
CA LYS A 6 -9.26 14.08 -1.85
C LYS A 6 -7.75 14.25 -1.68
N GLU A 7 -7.26 13.98 -0.48
CA GLU A 7 -5.84 14.08 -0.18
C GLU A 7 -5.11 12.97 -0.91
N THR A 8 -4.12 13.34 -1.72
CA THR A 8 -3.25 12.39 -2.38
C THR A 8 -1.99 12.20 -1.54
N LEU A 9 -1.77 10.98 -1.07
CA LEU A 9 -0.61 10.56 -0.29
C LEU A 9 0.33 9.77 -1.19
N VAL A 10 1.63 10.07 -1.13
CA VAL A 10 2.66 9.37 -1.91
C VAL A 10 3.54 8.60 -0.94
N TRP A 11 3.65 7.29 -1.18
CA TRP A 11 4.53 6.40 -0.44
C TRP A 11 5.54 5.83 -1.42
N ASP A 12 6.83 6.08 -1.22
CA ASP A 12 7.91 5.66 -2.11
C ASP A 12 8.50 4.28 -1.76
N ASN A 13 7.98 3.65 -0.71
CA ASN A 13 8.52 2.44 -0.11
C ASN A 13 7.47 1.33 0.15
N ILE A 14 6.43 1.22 -0.69
CA ILE A 14 5.42 0.15 -0.56
C ILE A 14 6.00 -1.19 -1.01
N PRO A 15 5.91 -2.27 -0.19
CA PRO A 15 6.38 -3.60 -0.58
C PRO A 15 5.73 -4.15 -1.85
N GLU A 16 6.54 -4.67 -2.78
CA GLU A 16 6.05 -5.26 -4.04
C GLU A 16 5.00 -6.35 -3.80
N TRP A 17 5.26 -7.24 -2.84
CA TRP A 17 4.39 -8.38 -2.53
C TRP A 17 3.00 -7.97 -2.03
N ALA A 18 2.85 -6.73 -1.54
CA ALA A 18 1.59 -6.23 -1.00
C ALA A 18 0.74 -5.47 -2.04
N ILE A 19 1.32 -5.04 -3.17
CA ILE A 19 0.66 -4.16 -4.14
C ILE A 19 -0.65 -4.76 -4.65
N PHE A 20 -0.66 -6.05 -4.98
CA PHE A 20 -1.85 -6.71 -5.52
C PHE A 20 -3.00 -6.72 -4.49
N SER A 21 -2.69 -7.06 -3.24
CA SER A 21 -3.69 -7.06 -2.16
C SER A 21 -4.15 -5.67 -1.77
N LEU A 22 -3.31 -4.64 -1.93
CA LEU A 22 -3.71 -3.25 -1.73
C LEU A 22 -4.66 -2.76 -2.84
N GLU A 23 -4.54 -3.25 -4.07
CA GLU A 23 -5.42 -2.87 -5.19
C GLU A 23 -6.74 -3.65 -5.19
N TYR A 24 -6.68 -4.97 -4.98
CA TYR A 24 -7.83 -5.87 -5.18
C TYR A 24 -8.41 -6.44 -3.87
N GLY A 25 -7.74 -6.23 -2.74
CA GLY A 25 -8.16 -6.73 -1.44
C GLY A 25 -7.34 -7.94 -0.97
N ILE A 26 -7.38 -8.17 0.35
CA ILE A 26 -6.56 -9.17 1.04
C ILE A 26 -7.20 -10.58 0.98
N GLU A 27 -8.53 -10.65 0.85
CA GLU A 27 -9.28 -11.92 0.92
C GLU A 27 -9.01 -12.84 -0.29
N GLU A 28 -8.63 -12.27 -1.43
CA GLU A 28 -8.39 -13.02 -2.67
C GLU A 28 -6.97 -13.63 -2.74
N GLU A 29 -6.08 -13.29 -1.81
CA GLU A 29 -4.67 -13.64 -1.91
C GLU A 29 -4.29 -14.90 -1.12
N LEU A 30 -3.95 -15.95 -1.87
CA LEU A 30 -3.60 -17.29 -1.36
C LEU A 30 -2.14 -17.39 -0.92
N PHE A 31 -1.27 -16.50 -1.41
CA PHE A 31 0.18 -16.59 -1.17
C PHE A 31 0.65 -15.78 0.05
N LEU A 32 -0.23 -15.00 0.68
CA LEU A 32 0.10 -14.24 1.88
C LEU A 32 -0.06 -15.08 3.15
N THR A 33 0.92 -14.96 4.04
CA THR A 33 0.80 -15.50 5.40
C THR A 33 -0.17 -14.66 6.23
N ASP A 34 -0.65 -15.21 7.35
CA ASP A 34 -1.51 -14.45 8.27
C ASP A 34 -0.79 -13.20 8.84
N GLU A 35 0.54 -13.27 9.00
CA GLU A 35 1.36 -12.12 9.41
C GLU A 35 1.33 -11.01 8.35
N ASP A 36 1.51 -11.37 7.08
CA ASP A 36 1.48 -10.42 5.96
C ASP A 36 0.09 -9.76 5.81
N LYS A 37 -0.97 -10.55 5.96
CA LYS A 37 -2.36 -10.07 5.92
C LYS A 37 -2.65 -9.08 7.05
N ASP A 38 -2.15 -9.35 8.26
CA ASP A 38 -2.27 -8.45 9.41
C ASP A 38 -1.50 -7.14 9.18
N LEU A 39 -0.28 -7.20 8.62
CA LEU A 39 0.50 -6.01 8.28
C LEU A 39 -0.20 -5.11 7.26
N ILE A 40 -0.74 -5.68 6.18
CA ILE A 40 -1.52 -4.92 5.18
C ILE A 40 -2.78 -4.34 5.82
N THR A 41 -3.52 -5.14 6.60
CA THR A 41 -4.75 -4.68 7.26
C THR A 41 -4.48 -3.49 8.17
N ARG A 42 -3.44 -3.56 9.01
CA ARG A 42 -3.05 -2.45 9.89
C ARG A 42 -2.70 -1.21 9.10
N PHE A 43 -1.85 -1.35 8.08
CA PHE A 43 -1.49 -0.24 7.19
C PHE A 43 -2.74 0.45 6.60
N ILE A 44 -3.71 -0.32 6.10
CA ILE A 44 -4.96 0.24 5.56
C ILE A 44 -5.78 0.92 6.65
N THR A 45 -6.02 0.27 7.78
CA THR A 45 -6.89 0.81 8.84
C THR A 45 -6.32 2.07 9.50
N GLU A 46 -5.00 2.18 9.63
CA GLU A 46 -4.34 3.32 10.26
C GLU A 46 -4.27 4.54 9.32
N ASN A 47 -4.06 4.32 8.01
CA ASN A 47 -3.83 5.41 7.06
C ASN A 47 -5.07 5.76 6.22
N PHE A 48 -5.97 4.79 5.99
CA PHE A 48 -7.09 4.90 5.07
C PHE A 48 -8.40 4.36 5.66
N PRO A 49 -8.88 4.88 6.81
CA PRO A 49 -10.05 4.36 7.51
C PRO A 49 -11.36 4.46 6.69
N ASN A 50 -11.42 5.37 5.72
CA ASN A 50 -12.57 5.55 4.82
C ASN A 50 -12.38 4.87 3.45
N GLY A 51 -11.28 4.12 3.29
CA GLY A 51 -10.86 3.56 2.01
C GLY A 51 -10.04 4.52 1.14
N TYR A 52 -9.55 3.99 0.03
CA TYR A 52 -8.68 4.69 -0.91
C TYR A 52 -8.84 4.14 -2.33
N THR A 53 -8.33 4.90 -3.30
CA THR A 53 -7.92 4.39 -4.61
C THR A 53 -6.42 4.53 -4.75
N MET A 54 -5.74 3.63 -5.47
CA MET A 54 -4.29 3.73 -5.64
C MET A 54 -3.83 3.68 -7.10
N SER A 55 -2.59 4.10 -7.33
CA SER A 55 -1.89 4.00 -8.61
C SER A 55 -0.41 3.78 -8.35
N VAL A 56 0.15 2.75 -9.00
CA VAL A 56 1.55 2.33 -8.85
C VAL A 56 2.40 2.95 -9.96
N ASP A 57 3.52 3.55 -9.59
CA ASP A 57 4.56 3.96 -10.53
C ASP A 57 5.57 2.82 -10.71
N TRP A 58 5.36 2.00 -11.75
CA TRP A 58 6.19 0.82 -12.04
C TRP A 58 7.64 1.15 -12.44
N GLU A 59 7.93 2.39 -12.80
CA GLU A 59 9.28 2.84 -13.14
C GLU A 59 10.04 3.36 -11.91
N SER A 60 9.32 3.78 -10.86
CA SER A 60 9.89 4.25 -9.59
C SER A 60 9.90 3.14 -8.54
N TYR A 61 10.99 2.38 -8.51
CA TYR A 61 11.20 1.28 -7.55
C TYR A 61 12.59 1.29 -6.92
N ASN A 62 12.68 0.73 -5.73
CA ASN A 62 13.93 0.33 -5.11
C ASN A 62 14.03 -1.20 -5.12
N GLU A 63 15.02 -1.72 -5.85
CA GLU A 63 15.22 -3.18 -6.00
C GLU A 63 15.43 -3.89 -4.66
N PHE A 64 15.98 -3.19 -3.66
CA PHE A 64 16.10 -3.70 -2.30
C PHE A 64 16.06 -2.56 -1.27
N ASP A 65 14.89 -2.36 -0.68
CA ASP A 65 14.67 -1.42 0.41
C ASP A 65 14.88 -2.08 1.77
N ARG A 66 15.69 -1.45 2.62
CA ARG A 66 15.92 -1.89 4.00
C ARG A 66 14.83 -1.40 4.96
N TYR A 67 14.02 -0.43 4.54
CA TYR A 67 13.00 0.24 5.35
C TYR A 67 11.69 0.40 4.57
N PRO A 68 11.06 -0.71 4.14
CA PRO A 68 9.74 -0.66 3.55
C PRO A 68 8.71 -0.07 4.53
N ALA A 69 7.58 0.41 4.00
CA ALA A 69 6.48 0.97 4.80
C ALA A 69 5.99 0.01 5.90
N PHE A 70 6.05 -1.29 5.62
CA PHE A 70 5.77 -2.38 6.56
C PHE A 70 6.47 -3.67 6.09
N GLY A 71 6.55 -4.66 6.98
CA GLY A 71 7.18 -5.95 6.68
C GLY A 71 8.71 -5.90 6.67
N LYS A 72 9.30 -6.93 6.06
CA LYS A 72 10.76 -7.14 6.00
C LYS A 72 11.37 -6.50 4.75
N PRO A 73 12.69 -6.22 4.75
CA PRO A 73 13.39 -5.69 3.59
C PRO A 73 13.08 -6.46 2.30
N CYS A 74 12.66 -5.73 1.28
CA CYS A 74 12.21 -6.28 0.00
C CYS A 74 12.25 -5.20 -1.09
N LYS A 75 11.86 -5.57 -2.32
CA LYS A 75 11.63 -4.61 -3.40
C LYS A 75 10.43 -3.74 -3.07
N THR A 76 10.54 -2.43 -3.32
CA THR A 76 9.46 -1.47 -3.08
C THR A 76 9.18 -0.60 -4.28
N TYR A 77 7.94 -0.10 -4.38
CA TYR A 77 7.50 0.82 -5.42
C TYR A 77 6.93 2.10 -4.82
N THR A 78 6.98 3.16 -5.64
CA THR A 78 6.22 4.37 -5.38
C THR A 78 4.75 4.18 -5.72
N VAL A 79 3.87 4.44 -4.76
CA VAL A 79 2.43 4.32 -4.89
C VAL A 79 1.76 5.64 -4.45
N LYS A 80 0.81 6.08 -5.27
CA LYS A 80 -0.04 7.24 -4.99
C LYS A 80 -1.39 6.74 -4.51
N PHE A 81 -1.77 7.09 -3.29
CA PHE A 81 -3.07 6.81 -2.71
C PHE A 81 -3.92 8.08 -2.72
N CYS A 82 -5.21 7.97 -3.04
CA CYS A 82 -6.18 9.05 -2.92
C CYS A 82 -7.27 8.62 -1.94
N ASN A 83 -7.44 9.38 -0.87
CA ASN A 83 -8.47 9.11 0.14
C ASN A 83 -9.88 9.31 -0.45
N LEU A 84 -10.83 8.48 0.02
CA LEU A 84 -12.25 8.54 -0.37
C LEU A 84 -13.09 9.37 0.59
#